data_AF-A0A024VR94-F1
#
_entry.id   AF-A0A024VR94-F1
#
_cell.length_a   1.000
_cell.length_b   1.000
_cell.length_c   1.000
_cell.angle_alpha   90.00
_cell.angle_beta   90.00
_cell.angle_gamma   90.00
#
_symmetry.space_group_name_H-M   'P 1'
#
loop_
_entity.id
_entity.type
_entity.pdbx_description
1 polymer ?
#
loop_
_entity_poly.entity_id
_entity_poly.type
_entity_poly.pdbx_seq_one_letter_code
_entity_poly.pdbx_strand_id
1 'polypeptide(L)'
;MLSYAFHYKPFIFKDYKCDKCKEGFFNFSRDNKKCSPCPIGTFSSYVGSIICENCPYGSTTKSIGSKSISDCVCNKGFKLSSYLNGGNKCVPCNSQEYCKSNENTWCFRNMCLKDKNKENIKLCKKVKKKSIYNYEILCFKKGVCLNVKEKNSCLEGNKMIQCKICDENYRYNFLAPLQQPCVLCNMSTYFIIFFFAIFIFVISIFIAMCINNEKEKSIIQLFFTYIQFVSLLRY
;
A
#
# COMPACT_ATOMS: atom_id res chain seq x y z
N MET A 1 -37.62 56.94 -59.74
CA MET A 1 -36.31 56.83 -59.09
C MET A 1 -36.51 56.96 -57.59
N LEU A 2 -36.45 55.88 -56.83
CA LEU A 2 -36.33 55.93 -55.37
C LEU A 2 -35.18 55.01 -54.99
N SER A 3 -34.04 55.62 -54.65
CA SER A 3 -32.80 54.96 -54.28
C SER A 3 -32.81 54.74 -52.76
N TYR A 4 -32.95 53.50 -52.31
CA TYR A 4 -32.76 53.14 -50.90
C TYR A 4 -31.31 52.69 -50.69
N ALA A 5 -30.53 53.47 -49.94
CA ALA A 5 -29.18 53.11 -49.52
C ALA A 5 -29.23 52.22 -48.27
N PHE A 6 -28.79 50.97 -48.38
CA PHE A 6 -28.65 50.06 -47.25
C PHE A 6 -27.30 50.28 -46.56
N HIS A 7 -27.34 50.80 -45.32
CA HIS A 7 -26.18 50.86 -44.43
C HIS A 7 -25.81 49.44 -43.95
N TYR A 8 -24.83 48.80 -44.58
CA TYR A 8 -24.22 47.59 -44.05
C TYR A 8 -23.26 47.94 -42.92
N LYS A 9 -23.61 47.55 -41.69
CA LYS A 9 -22.70 47.57 -40.54
C LYS A 9 -21.87 46.27 -40.59
N PRO A 10 -20.54 46.33 -40.76
CA PRO A 10 -19.74 45.11 -40.80
C PRO A 10 -19.75 44.42 -39.43
N PHE A 11 -20.14 43.14 -39.41
CA PHE A 11 -19.96 42.26 -38.26
C PHE A 11 -18.46 42.06 -38.05
N ILE A 12 -17.90 42.69 -37.03
CA ILE A 12 -16.52 42.45 -36.60
C ILE A 12 -16.48 41.02 -36.05
N PHE A 13 -15.90 40.09 -36.83
CA PHE A 13 -15.52 38.76 -36.34
C PHE A 13 -14.38 38.95 -35.35
N LYS A 14 -14.72 39.11 -34.07
CA LYS A 14 -13.74 39.08 -33.00
C LYS A 14 -13.32 37.63 -32.86
N ASP A 15 -12.07 37.30 -33.18
CA ASP A 15 -11.49 35.98 -32.93
C ASP A 15 -11.50 35.71 -31.42
N TYR A 16 -12.58 35.10 -30.94
CA TYR A 16 -12.66 34.59 -29.58
C TYR A 16 -11.80 33.33 -29.52
N LYS A 17 -10.52 33.52 -29.21
CA LYS A 17 -9.63 32.41 -28.84
C LYS A 17 -10.13 31.82 -27.53
N CYS A 18 -10.84 30.69 -27.62
CA CYS A 18 -11.26 29.93 -26.46
C CYS A 18 -10.06 29.17 -25.91
N ASP A 19 -9.57 29.59 -24.74
CA ASP A 19 -8.56 28.82 -24.03
C ASP A 19 -9.14 27.47 -23.60
N LYS A 20 -8.49 26.39 -24.02
CA LYS A 20 -8.91 25.04 -23.66
C LYS A 20 -8.64 24.81 -22.17
N CYS A 21 -9.58 24.17 -21.48
CA CYS A 21 -9.36 23.76 -20.09
C CYS A 21 -8.23 22.75 -20.00
N LYS A 22 -7.29 22.95 -19.09
CA LYS A 22 -6.26 21.95 -18.79
C LYS A 22 -6.88 20.68 -18.20
N GLU A 23 -6.12 19.59 -18.23
CA GLU A 23 -6.48 18.34 -17.55
C GLU A 23 -6.86 18.59 -16.08
N GLY A 24 -7.84 17.82 -15.62
CA GLY A 24 -8.49 17.95 -14.33
C GLY A 24 -9.45 19.13 -14.22
N PHE A 25 -9.67 19.87 -15.30
CA PHE A 25 -10.65 20.94 -15.35
C PHE A 25 -11.63 20.73 -16.50
N PHE A 26 -12.84 21.24 -16.33
CA PHE A 26 -13.90 21.17 -17.33
C PHE A 26 -14.62 22.50 -17.47
N ASN A 27 -15.29 22.68 -18.60
CA ASN A 27 -16.21 23.79 -18.79
C ASN A 27 -17.38 23.40 -19.68
N PHE A 28 -18.57 23.34 -19.08
CA PHE A 28 -19.79 22.94 -19.79
C PHE A 28 -20.43 24.11 -20.60
N SER A 29 -20.15 25.36 -20.22
CA SER A 29 -20.78 26.53 -20.86
C SER A 29 -19.81 27.26 -21.77
N ARG A 30 -20.24 27.54 -23.00
CA ARG A 30 -19.47 28.35 -23.96
C ARG A 30 -19.42 29.82 -23.57
N ASP A 31 -20.39 30.29 -22.79
CA ASP A 31 -20.48 31.67 -22.32
C ASP A 31 -19.60 31.91 -21.09
N ASN A 32 -19.31 30.85 -20.34
CA ASN A 32 -18.39 30.89 -19.22
C ASN A 32 -16.95 30.75 -19.75
N LYS A 33 -16.10 31.74 -19.53
CA LYS A 33 -14.67 31.66 -19.92
C LYS A 33 -13.81 30.92 -18.89
N LYS A 34 -14.39 30.46 -17.79
CA LYS A 34 -13.65 29.92 -16.64
C LYS A 34 -13.80 28.41 -16.56
N CYS A 35 -12.66 27.72 -16.53
CA CYS A 35 -12.61 26.29 -16.30
C CYS A 35 -12.76 25.97 -14.81
N SER A 36 -13.66 25.06 -14.49
CA SER A 36 -13.89 24.58 -13.12
C SER A 36 -13.09 23.29 -12.89
N PRO A 37 -12.52 23.08 -11.69
CA PRO A 37 -11.86 21.82 -11.38
C PRO A 37 -12.87 20.68 -11.34
N CYS A 38 -12.46 19.48 -11.76
CA CYS A 38 -13.27 18.29 -11.63
C CYS A 38 -13.63 18.03 -10.16
N PRO A 39 -14.91 17.83 -9.82
CA PRO A 39 -15.32 17.56 -8.44
C PRO A 39 -14.77 16.22 -7.93
N ILE A 40 -14.81 16.03 -6.62
CA ILE A 40 -14.45 14.75 -5.98
C ILE A 40 -15.28 13.62 -6.58
N GLY A 41 -14.62 12.51 -6.91
CA GLY A 41 -15.24 11.36 -7.58
C GLY A 41 -15.17 11.40 -9.11
N THR A 42 -14.55 12.44 -9.69
CA THR A 42 -14.39 12.60 -11.14
C THR A 42 -12.97 13.05 -11.51
N PHE A 43 -12.58 12.83 -12.76
CA PHE A 43 -11.29 13.24 -13.33
C PHE A 43 -11.46 13.73 -14.77
N SER A 44 -10.44 14.40 -15.33
CA SER A 44 -10.43 14.76 -16.76
C SER A 44 -9.01 14.63 -17.31
N SER A 45 -8.80 13.66 -18.20
CA SER A 45 -7.49 13.37 -18.82
C SER A 45 -7.23 14.15 -20.10
N TYR A 46 -8.22 14.89 -20.59
CA TYR A 46 -8.11 15.61 -21.86
C TYR A 46 -8.14 17.11 -21.67
N VAL A 47 -7.38 17.80 -22.52
CA VAL A 47 -7.41 19.26 -22.64
C VAL A 47 -8.66 19.67 -23.43
N GLY A 48 -9.41 20.63 -22.90
CA GLY A 48 -10.65 21.14 -23.49
C GLY A 48 -11.89 20.34 -23.10
N SER A 49 -11.82 19.51 -22.06
CA SER A 49 -12.97 18.75 -21.58
C SER A 49 -14.13 19.65 -21.19
N ILE A 50 -15.32 19.26 -21.63
CA ILE A 50 -16.57 19.94 -21.26
C ILE A 50 -17.23 19.32 -20.03
N ILE A 51 -16.85 18.08 -19.69
CA ILE A 51 -17.38 17.27 -18.59
C ILE A 51 -16.23 16.45 -18.01
N CYS A 52 -16.26 16.15 -16.71
CA CYS A 52 -15.32 15.22 -16.08
C CYS A 52 -15.84 13.79 -16.12
N GLU A 53 -14.95 12.83 -16.34
CA GLU A 53 -15.23 11.40 -16.29
C GLU A 53 -15.38 10.92 -14.85
N ASN A 54 -16.37 10.06 -14.62
CA ASN A 54 -16.60 9.48 -13.29
C ASN A 54 -15.53 8.44 -12.96
N CYS A 55 -15.11 8.41 -11.69
CA CYS A 55 -14.34 7.31 -11.17
C CYS A 55 -15.12 5.97 -11.28
N PRO A 56 -14.43 4.84 -11.52
CA PRO A 56 -15.06 3.52 -11.55
C PRO A 56 -15.87 3.20 -10.29
N TYR A 57 -16.83 2.28 -10.42
CA TYR A 57 -17.64 1.82 -9.29
C TYR A 57 -16.79 1.42 -8.08
N GLY A 58 -17.17 1.91 -6.91
CA GLY A 58 -16.45 1.64 -5.66
C GLY A 58 -15.18 2.48 -5.45
N SER A 59 -14.94 3.52 -6.25
CA SER A 59 -13.81 4.44 -6.11
C SER A 59 -14.20 5.93 -6.09
N THR A 60 -13.27 6.79 -5.67
CA THR A 60 -13.40 8.25 -5.63
C THR A 60 -12.04 8.92 -5.75
N THR A 61 -11.99 10.23 -5.99
CA THR A 61 -10.74 11.00 -5.97
C THR A 61 -10.48 11.64 -4.60
N LYS A 62 -9.22 11.86 -4.23
CA LYS A 62 -8.88 12.50 -2.93
C LYS A 62 -9.07 14.02 -2.93
N SER A 63 -8.99 14.63 -4.10
CA SER A 63 -9.04 16.06 -4.27
C SER A 63 -9.77 16.43 -5.56
N ILE A 64 -10.33 17.64 -5.57
CA ILE A 64 -10.82 18.26 -6.80
C ILE A 64 -9.66 18.43 -7.80
N GLY A 65 -9.98 18.54 -9.08
CA GLY A 65 -8.99 18.79 -10.13
C GLY A 65 -8.20 17.56 -10.57
N SER A 66 -8.71 16.35 -10.33
CA SER A 66 -8.02 15.10 -10.67
C SER A 66 -7.89 14.91 -12.17
N LYS A 67 -6.73 14.46 -12.64
CA LYS A 67 -6.36 14.47 -14.06
C LYS A 67 -6.47 13.10 -14.71
N SER A 68 -6.34 12.04 -13.92
CA SER A 68 -6.26 10.69 -14.46
C SER A 68 -7.16 9.73 -13.68
N ILE A 69 -7.56 8.65 -14.34
CA ILE A 69 -8.23 7.52 -13.70
C ILE A 69 -7.36 6.87 -12.60
N SER A 70 -6.03 7.03 -12.65
CA SER A 70 -5.12 6.61 -11.59
C SER A 70 -5.29 7.39 -10.29
N ASP A 71 -5.92 8.57 -10.35
CA ASP A 71 -6.21 9.39 -9.16
C ASP A 71 -7.47 8.87 -8.41
N CYS A 72 -8.20 7.92 -9.01
CA CYS A 72 -9.32 7.24 -8.37
C CYS A 72 -8.81 6.17 -7.40
N VAL A 73 -9.13 6.33 -6.12
CA VAL A 73 -8.83 5.40 -5.03
C VAL A 73 -10.09 4.68 -4.57
N CYS A 74 -10.01 3.41 -4.16
CA CYS A 74 -11.21 2.72 -3.73
C CYS A 74 -11.79 3.34 -2.45
N ASN A 75 -13.12 3.39 -2.40
CA ASN A 75 -13.88 3.79 -1.22
C ASN A 75 -13.70 2.76 -0.10
N LYS A 76 -14.06 3.15 1.13
CA LYS A 76 -14.11 2.21 2.27
C LYS A 76 -14.98 1.01 1.91
N GLY A 77 -14.50 -0.19 2.19
CA GLY A 77 -15.17 -1.45 1.83
C GLY A 77 -14.86 -1.98 0.43
N PHE A 78 -14.00 -1.30 -0.35
CA PHE A 78 -13.56 -1.74 -1.68
C PHE A 78 -12.02 -1.86 -1.74
N LYS A 79 -11.54 -2.76 -2.60
CA LYS A 79 -10.11 -2.99 -2.86
C LYS A 79 -9.82 -3.09 -4.36
N LEU A 80 -8.60 -2.76 -4.77
CA LEU A 80 -8.14 -2.91 -6.16
C LEU A 80 -8.11 -4.39 -6.57
N SER A 81 -8.75 -4.71 -7.70
CA SER A 81 -8.66 -6.04 -8.30
C SER A 81 -7.49 -6.09 -9.28
N SER A 82 -6.43 -6.79 -8.90
CA SER A 82 -5.25 -7.01 -9.75
C SER A 82 -5.44 -8.11 -10.81
N TYR A 83 -6.57 -8.84 -10.78
CA TYR A 83 -6.85 -9.99 -11.65
C TYR A 83 -7.67 -9.66 -12.89
N LEU A 84 -8.23 -8.45 -12.98
CA LEU A 84 -8.96 -7.99 -14.15
C LEU A 84 -8.06 -7.02 -14.91
N ASN A 85 -7.67 -7.39 -16.13
CA ASN A 85 -6.87 -6.56 -17.03
C ASN A 85 -7.43 -5.13 -17.07
N GLY A 86 -6.73 -4.20 -16.40
CA GLY A 86 -7.19 -2.83 -16.11
C GLY A 86 -7.20 -2.55 -14.61
N GLY A 87 -6.01 -2.31 -14.04
CA GLY A 87 -5.73 -2.18 -12.60
C GLY A 87 -6.39 -1.03 -11.83
N ASN A 88 -7.53 -0.50 -12.28
CA ASN A 88 -8.29 0.58 -11.63
C ASN A 88 -9.72 0.15 -11.24
N LYS A 89 -10.04 -1.15 -11.28
CA LYS A 89 -11.35 -1.67 -10.85
C LYS A 89 -11.35 -2.00 -9.36
N CYS A 90 -12.22 -1.30 -8.63
CA CYS A 90 -12.49 -1.56 -7.22
C CYS A 90 -13.55 -2.64 -7.07
N VAL A 91 -13.20 -3.73 -6.40
CA VAL A 91 -14.13 -4.80 -6.03
C VAL A 91 -14.48 -4.69 -4.56
N PRO A 92 -15.73 -5.00 -4.17
CA PRO A 92 -16.09 -5.02 -2.76
C PRO A 92 -15.20 -6.04 -2.04
N CYS A 93 -14.74 -5.69 -0.85
CA CYS A 93 -14.02 -6.64 -0.01
C CYS A 93 -14.96 -7.80 0.33
N ASN A 94 -14.40 -9.02 0.41
CA ASN A 94 -15.23 -10.20 0.69
C ASN A 94 -15.95 -9.99 2.03
N SER A 95 -17.08 -10.67 2.21
CA SER A 95 -17.82 -10.77 3.47
C SER A 95 -16.94 -11.01 4.71
N GLN A 96 -15.73 -11.56 4.56
CA GLN A 96 -14.76 -11.87 5.62
C GLN A 96 -13.58 -10.89 5.74
N GLU A 97 -13.51 -9.85 4.90
CA GLU A 97 -12.45 -8.83 4.88
C GLU A 97 -12.99 -7.44 5.26
N TYR A 98 -12.12 -6.56 5.77
CA TYR A 98 -12.41 -5.12 5.90
C TYR A 98 -11.26 -4.34 5.27
N CYS A 99 -11.57 -3.45 4.33
CA CYS A 99 -10.55 -2.65 3.67
C CYS A 99 -10.83 -1.17 3.90
N LYS A 100 -9.80 -0.45 4.31
CA LYS A 100 -9.80 1.00 4.43
C LYS A 100 -9.03 1.56 3.24
N SER A 101 -9.75 2.10 2.25
CA SER A 101 -9.16 2.85 1.14
C SER A 101 -7.97 2.14 0.45
N ASN A 102 -8.19 0.93 -0.06
CA ASN A 102 -7.22 0.02 -0.70
C ASN A 102 -6.35 -0.83 0.26
N GLU A 103 -6.32 -0.55 1.56
CA GLU A 103 -5.54 -1.33 2.52
C GLU A 103 -6.40 -2.42 3.16
N ASN A 104 -5.97 -3.68 3.06
CA ASN A 104 -6.63 -4.80 3.74
C ASN A 104 -6.31 -4.72 5.23
N THR A 105 -7.34 -4.75 6.09
CA THR A 105 -7.20 -4.66 7.54
C THR A 105 -8.04 -5.73 8.21
N TRP A 106 -7.46 -6.44 9.18
CA TRP A 106 -8.17 -7.38 10.03
C TRP A 106 -8.31 -6.79 11.44
N CYS A 107 -9.47 -6.97 12.06
CA CYS A 107 -9.65 -6.61 13.47
C CYS A 107 -10.59 -7.61 14.17
N PHE A 108 -10.33 -7.83 15.46
CA PHE A 108 -11.14 -8.72 16.31
C PHE A 108 -12.60 -8.30 16.35
N ARG A 109 -12.88 -6.99 16.35
CA ARG A 109 -14.24 -6.45 16.25
C ARG A 109 -15.02 -7.01 15.06
N ASN A 110 -14.42 -7.00 13.86
CA ASN A 110 -15.10 -7.46 12.65
C ASN A 110 -15.26 -8.98 12.61
N MET A 111 -14.24 -9.73 13.05
CA MET A 111 -14.34 -11.18 13.24
C MET A 111 -15.53 -11.52 14.16
N CYS A 112 -15.63 -10.84 15.30
CA CYS A 112 -16.66 -11.09 16.31
C CYS A 112 -18.07 -10.63 15.94
N LEU A 113 -18.21 -9.67 15.00
CA LEU A 113 -19.51 -9.25 14.49
C LEU A 113 -20.05 -10.21 13.43
N LYS A 114 -19.17 -10.92 12.73
CA LYS A 114 -19.54 -11.70 11.54
C LYS A 114 -19.53 -13.21 11.75
N ASP A 115 -18.70 -13.74 12.63
CA ASP A 115 -18.61 -15.18 12.89
C ASP A 115 -19.46 -15.59 14.10
N LYS A 116 -20.36 -16.56 13.87
CA LYS A 116 -21.28 -17.11 14.89
C LYS A 116 -20.90 -18.52 15.34
N ASN A 117 -19.70 -19.02 15.02
CA ASN A 117 -19.20 -20.28 15.58
C ASN A 117 -19.16 -20.20 17.12
N LYS A 118 -19.66 -21.24 17.81
CA LYS A 118 -19.72 -21.32 19.29
C LYS A 118 -18.35 -21.09 19.94
N GLU A 119 -17.28 -21.60 19.33
CA GLU A 119 -15.91 -21.42 19.80
C GLU A 119 -15.44 -19.95 19.68
N ASN A 120 -15.72 -19.34 18.52
CA ASN A 120 -15.41 -17.94 18.25
C ASN A 120 -16.24 -16.98 19.11
N ILE A 121 -17.50 -17.30 19.41
CA ILE A 121 -18.33 -16.52 20.34
C ILE A 121 -17.70 -16.48 21.74
N LYS A 122 -17.18 -17.61 22.23
CA LYS A 122 -16.51 -17.68 23.55
C LYS A 122 -15.22 -16.86 23.56
N LEU A 123 -14.41 -16.97 22.51
CA LEU A 123 -13.21 -16.16 22.32
C LEU A 123 -13.55 -14.66 22.26
N CYS A 124 -14.54 -14.29 21.46
CA CYS A 124 -15.00 -12.91 21.30
C CYS A 124 -15.50 -12.30 22.61
N LYS A 125 -16.25 -13.04 23.42
CA LYS A 125 -16.65 -12.59 24.76
C LYS A 125 -15.46 -12.30 25.68
N LYS A 126 -14.40 -13.11 25.60
CA LYS A 126 -13.16 -12.94 26.39
C LYS A 126 -12.31 -11.76 25.90
N VAL A 127 -12.22 -11.57 24.58
CA VAL A 127 -11.39 -10.53 23.95
C VAL A 127 -12.05 -9.16 23.97
N LYS A 128 -13.39 -9.07 23.95
CA LYS A 128 -14.16 -7.80 23.92
C LYS A 128 -13.83 -6.82 25.05
N LYS A 129 -13.40 -7.33 26.21
CA LYS A 129 -12.99 -6.52 27.37
C LYS A 129 -11.51 -6.09 27.34
N LYS A 130 -10.73 -6.53 26.35
CA LYS A 130 -9.30 -6.25 26.23
C LYS A 130 -9.05 -5.19 25.15
N SER A 131 -7.96 -4.44 25.28
CA SER A 131 -7.50 -3.45 24.29
C SER A 131 -7.35 -4.03 22.87
N ILE A 132 -6.97 -5.31 22.79
CA ILE A 132 -6.82 -6.04 21.53
C ILE A 132 -8.10 -6.16 20.69
N TYR A 133 -9.29 -5.97 21.27
CA TYR A 133 -10.55 -6.01 20.52
C TYR A 133 -10.64 -4.93 19.42
N ASN A 134 -10.02 -3.79 19.66
CA ASN A 134 -10.06 -2.62 18.78
C ASN A 134 -8.78 -2.47 17.94
N TYR A 135 -7.80 -3.37 18.06
CA TYR A 135 -6.59 -3.28 17.24
C TYR A 135 -6.91 -3.57 15.77
N GLU A 136 -6.44 -2.67 14.90
CA GLU A 136 -6.44 -2.83 13.45
C GLU A 136 -5.08 -3.40 13.04
N ILE A 137 -5.09 -4.52 12.34
CA ILE A 137 -3.88 -5.17 11.84
C ILE A 137 -3.88 -5.07 10.32
N LEU A 138 -2.82 -4.46 9.76
CA LEU A 138 -2.63 -4.28 8.33
C LEU A 138 -2.16 -5.59 7.67
N CYS A 139 -2.94 -6.06 6.70
CA CYS A 139 -2.72 -7.29 5.95
C CYS A 139 -2.00 -6.97 4.63
N PHE A 140 -0.67 -6.95 4.67
CA PHE A 140 0.16 -6.59 3.51
C PHE A 140 0.13 -7.62 2.35
N LYS A 141 -0.41 -8.83 2.55
CA LYS A 141 -0.37 -9.93 1.57
C LYS A 141 -1.74 -10.57 1.37
N LYS A 142 -1.98 -11.08 0.16
CA LYS A 142 -3.16 -11.90 -0.18
C LYS A 142 -3.09 -13.21 0.60
N GLY A 143 -4.17 -13.58 1.30
CA GLY A 143 -4.29 -14.84 2.04
C GLY A 143 -3.84 -14.82 3.51
N VAL A 144 -3.03 -13.84 3.93
CA VAL A 144 -2.50 -13.77 5.31
C VAL A 144 -3.58 -13.55 6.37
N CYS A 145 -4.71 -12.96 5.98
CA CYS A 145 -5.83 -12.70 6.88
C CYS A 145 -7.04 -13.63 6.63
N LEU A 146 -6.89 -14.66 5.77
CA LEU A 146 -7.92 -15.67 5.52
C LEU A 146 -7.81 -16.76 6.58
N ASN A 147 -8.25 -16.46 7.80
CA ASN A 147 -8.53 -17.50 8.76
C ASN A 147 -10.02 -17.75 8.82
N VAL A 148 -10.42 -19.00 8.54
CA VAL A 148 -11.45 -19.77 9.28
C VAL A 148 -11.91 -21.02 8.51
N LYS A 149 -11.58 -21.25 7.22
CA LYS A 149 -12.16 -22.38 6.46
C LYS A 149 -11.26 -23.56 6.10
N GLU A 150 -9.94 -23.44 6.15
CA GLU A 150 -9.04 -24.56 5.86
C GLU A 150 -8.09 -24.75 7.03
N LYS A 151 -7.81 -26.01 7.41
CA LYS A 151 -6.97 -26.37 8.56
C LYS A 151 -5.55 -25.74 8.54
N ASN A 152 -5.15 -25.11 7.44
CA ASN A 152 -3.88 -24.42 7.27
C ASN A 152 -4.09 -22.90 7.17
N SER A 153 -4.13 -22.28 8.33
CA SER A 153 -4.29 -20.83 8.56
C SER A 153 -3.16 -19.94 8.03
N CYS A 154 -1.99 -20.50 7.73
CA CYS A 154 -0.79 -19.78 7.31
C CYS A 154 -0.12 -20.49 6.14
N LEU A 155 0.60 -19.72 5.31
CA LEU A 155 1.55 -20.28 4.35
C LEU A 155 2.64 -21.05 5.13
N GLU A 156 3.14 -22.13 4.53
CA GLU A 156 4.17 -23.00 5.11
C GLU A 156 5.35 -22.20 5.69
N GLY A 157 5.78 -22.59 6.89
CA GLY A 157 6.87 -21.93 7.62
C GLY A 157 6.50 -20.64 8.37
N ASN A 158 5.21 -20.29 8.52
CA ASN A 158 4.76 -19.14 9.32
C ASN A 158 3.77 -19.54 10.43
N LYS A 159 3.82 -18.88 11.60
CA LYS A 159 2.88 -19.13 12.73
C LYS A 159 2.39 -17.88 13.47
N MET A 160 1.23 -18.04 14.14
CA MET A 160 0.55 -17.10 15.06
C MET A 160 0.17 -15.72 14.49
N ILE A 161 -0.52 -14.89 15.30
CA ILE A 161 -1.52 -13.87 14.90
C ILE A 161 -1.10 -13.09 13.64
N GLN A 162 -1.59 -13.62 12.52
CA GLN A 162 -1.52 -13.14 11.14
C GLN A 162 -0.19 -13.33 10.39
N CYS A 163 0.47 -14.47 10.66
CA CYS A 163 1.52 -15.11 9.86
C CYS A 163 2.72 -14.22 9.50
N LYS A 164 3.15 -13.37 10.45
CA LYS A 164 4.37 -12.54 10.34
C LYS A 164 5.60 -13.15 11.00
N ILE A 165 5.47 -14.25 11.72
CA ILE A 165 6.57 -14.89 12.47
C ILE A 165 6.85 -16.26 11.82
N CYS A 166 8.13 -16.62 11.69
CA CYS A 166 8.52 -17.93 11.17
C CYS A 166 8.18 -19.06 12.16
N ASP A 167 7.78 -20.20 11.61
CA ASP A 167 7.54 -21.42 12.39
C ASP A 167 8.86 -22.03 12.92
N GLU A 168 8.76 -23.01 13.82
CA GLU A 168 9.90 -23.80 14.25
C GLU A 168 10.61 -24.41 13.03
N ASN A 169 11.95 -24.32 13.01
CA ASN A 169 12.83 -24.72 11.90
C ASN A 169 12.81 -23.81 10.66
N TYR A 170 12.16 -22.66 10.72
CA TYR A 170 12.19 -21.65 9.68
C TYR A 170 12.81 -20.34 10.19
N ARG A 171 13.58 -19.64 9.35
CA ARG A 171 14.21 -18.35 9.66
C ARG A 171 13.93 -17.30 8.60
N TYR A 172 14.14 -16.03 8.91
CA TYR A 172 13.97 -14.98 7.90
C TYR A 172 14.95 -15.10 6.72
N ASN A 173 14.45 -14.86 5.51
CA ASN A 173 15.31 -14.74 4.33
C ASN A 173 15.93 -13.33 4.26
N PHE A 174 17.22 -13.26 4.59
CA PHE A 174 17.97 -12.00 4.60
C PHE A 174 18.31 -11.47 3.20
N LEU A 175 18.31 -12.33 2.16
CA LEU A 175 18.69 -11.96 0.80
C LEU A 175 17.49 -11.44 -0.02
N ALA A 176 16.30 -12.01 0.20
CA ALA A 176 15.09 -11.66 -0.55
C ALA A 176 13.83 -11.60 0.34
N PRO A 177 13.75 -10.65 1.29
CA PRO A 177 12.66 -10.58 2.28
C PRO A 177 11.27 -10.36 1.66
N LEU A 178 11.20 -9.87 0.41
CA LEU A 178 9.95 -9.60 -0.30
C LEU A 178 9.37 -10.83 -1.02
N GLN A 179 10.20 -11.83 -1.37
CA GLN A 179 9.76 -13.01 -2.16
C GLN A 179 9.42 -14.22 -1.29
N GLN A 180 10.25 -14.58 -0.31
CA GLN A 180 10.00 -15.70 0.62
C GLN A 180 10.50 -15.31 2.01
N PRO A 181 9.61 -14.91 2.93
CA PRO A 181 10.02 -14.30 4.19
C PRO A 181 10.67 -15.30 5.13
N CYS A 182 10.26 -16.57 5.11
CA CYS A 182 10.75 -17.63 5.99
C CYS A 182 11.29 -18.77 5.13
N VAL A 183 12.54 -19.17 5.37
CA VAL A 183 13.23 -20.28 4.70
C VAL A 183 13.54 -21.37 5.70
N LEU A 184 13.46 -22.63 5.26
CA LEU A 184 13.80 -23.77 6.09
C LEU A 184 15.27 -23.69 6.51
N CYS A 185 15.53 -23.90 7.80
CA CYS A 185 16.86 -24.02 8.34
C CYS A 185 17.49 -25.35 7.87
N ASN A 186 18.18 -25.32 6.73
CA ASN A 186 18.98 -26.45 6.25
C ASN A 186 20.41 -26.38 6.81
N MET A 187 21.10 -27.52 6.93
CA MET A 187 22.49 -27.60 7.44
C MET A 187 23.44 -26.65 6.70
N SER A 188 23.27 -26.49 5.38
CA SER A 188 24.04 -25.54 4.58
C SER A 188 23.88 -24.09 5.04
N THR A 189 22.71 -23.70 5.58
CA THR A 189 22.52 -22.33 6.09
C THR A 189 23.27 -22.11 7.41
N TYR A 190 23.37 -23.12 8.26
CA TYR A 190 24.20 -23.07 9.46
C TYR A 190 25.69 -22.97 9.11
N PHE A 191 26.15 -23.71 8.10
CA PHE A 191 27.53 -23.60 7.60
C PHE A 191 27.85 -22.20 7.09
N ILE A 192 26.93 -21.53 6.38
CA ILE A 192 27.13 -20.16 5.91
C ILE A 192 27.24 -19.19 7.09
N ILE A 193 26.33 -19.27 8.06
CA ILE A 193 26.37 -18.41 9.25
C ILE A 193 27.67 -18.63 10.04
N PHE A 194 28.07 -19.89 10.21
CA PHE A 194 29.30 -20.27 10.90
C PHE A 194 30.55 -19.77 10.16
N PHE A 195 30.58 -19.89 8.83
CA PHE A 195 31.66 -19.35 8.00
C PHE A 195 31.76 -17.82 8.11
N PHE A 196 30.64 -17.10 8.07
CA PHE A 196 30.63 -15.66 8.29
C PHE A 196 31.12 -15.28 9.69
N ALA A 197 30.73 -16.04 10.72
CA ALA A 197 31.21 -15.82 12.09
C ALA A 197 32.73 -16.04 12.20
N ILE A 198 33.27 -17.09 11.59
CA ILE A 198 34.71 -17.34 11.52
C ILE A 198 35.42 -16.23 10.75
N PHE A 199 34.88 -15.80 9.62
CA PHE A 199 35.47 -14.74 8.81
C PHE A 199 35.55 -13.41 9.58
N ILE A 200 34.50 -13.05 10.32
CA ILE A 200 34.50 -11.88 11.20
C ILE A 200 35.53 -12.04 12.33
N PHE A 201 35.64 -13.23 12.91
CA PHE A 201 36.62 -13.51 13.96
C PHE A 201 38.06 -13.38 13.44
N VAL A 202 38.34 -13.92 12.25
CA VAL A 202 39.65 -13.80 11.58
C VAL A 202 39.97 -12.35 11.26
N ILE A 203 39.02 -11.58 10.72
CA ILE A 203 39.20 -10.14 10.48
C ILE A 203 39.48 -9.41 11.80
N SER A 204 38.80 -9.78 12.88
CA SER A 204 39.01 -9.17 14.20
C SER A 204 40.43 -9.43 14.73
N ILE A 205 40.97 -10.64 14.51
CA ILE A 205 42.36 -10.99 14.85
C ILE A 205 43.34 -10.20 13.98
N PHE A 206 43.11 -10.14 12.67
CA PHE A 206 43.95 -9.36 11.76
C PHE A 206 43.97 -7.88 12.15
N ILE A 207 42.82 -7.31 12.47
CA ILE A 207 42.71 -5.94 12.97
C ILE A 207 43.50 -5.79 14.28
N ALA A 208 43.38 -6.74 15.20
CA ALA A 208 44.08 -6.70 16.48
C ALA A 208 45.61 -6.82 16.35
N MET A 209 46.10 -7.51 15.31
CA MET A 209 47.51 -7.72 15.01
C MET A 209 48.12 -6.62 14.12
N CYS A 210 47.34 -6.04 13.20
CA CYS A 210 47.84 -5.10 12.20
C CYS A 210 47.62 -3.62 12.57
N ILE A 211 46.66 -3.29 13.44
CA ILE A 211 46.41 -1.91 13.85
C ILE A 211 47.18 -1.60 15.12
N ASN A 212 48.32 -0.93 14.96
CA ASN A 212 49.26 -0.56 16.02
C ASN A 212 48.82 0.67 16.84
N ASN A 213 47.64 1.24 16.53
CA ASN A 213 47.13 2.45 17.15
C ASN A 213 45.97 2.11 18.11
N GLU A 214 46.21 2.24 19.42
CA GLU A 214 45.24 1.82 20.46
C GLU A 214 43.87 2.48 20.33
N LYS A 215 43.81 3.73 19.85
CA LYS A 215 42.56 4.47 19.68
C LYS A 215 41.69 3.90 18.57
N GLU A 216 42.28 3.47 17.45
CA GLU A 216 41.53 2.89 16.33
C GLU A 216 41.03 1.47 16.64
N LYS A 217 41.83 0.69 17.37
CA LYS A 217 41.44 -0.64 17.87
C LYS A 217 40.23 -0.57 18.79
N SER A 218 40.17 0.43 19.67
CA SER A 218 39.05 0.63 20.60
C SER A 218 37.74 1.02 19.88
N ILE A 219 37.81 1.92 18.88
CA ILE A 219 36.63 2.34 18.10
C ILE A 219 36.05 1.17 17.30
N ILE A 220 36.91 0.33 16.70
CA ILE A 220 36.47 -0.84 15.94
C ILE A 220 35.82 -1.88 16.86
N GLN A 221 36.40 -2.14 18.04
CA GLN A 221 35.80 -3.06 19.03
C GLN A 221 34.43 -2.57 19.50
N LEU A 222 34.27 -1.25 19.72
CA LEU A 222 33.01 -0.64 20.12
C LEU A 222 31.94 -0.76 19.01
N PHE A 223 32.35 -0.62 17.75
CA PHE A 223 31.47 -0.81 16.59
C PHE A 223 30.99 -2.26 16.45
N PHE A 224 31.87 -3.25 16.66
CA PHE A 224 31.50 -4.66 16.60
C PHE A 224 30.60 -5.10 17.76
N THR A 225 30.88 -4.65 18.99
CA THR A 225 29.99 -4.90 20.13
C THR A 225 28.64 -4.23 19.95
N TYR A 226 28.61 -3.04 19.35
CA TYR A 226 27.36 -2.38 18.97
C TYR A 226 26.58 -3.17 17.92
N ILE A 227 27.23 -3.69 16.87
CA ILE A 227 26.57 -4.53 15.85
C ILE A 227 26.03 -5.84 16.45
N GLN A 228 26.78 -6.50 17.33
CA GLN A 228 26.30 -7.69 18.04
C GLN A 228 25.09 -7.36 18.94
N PHE A 229 25.13 -6.23 19.65
CA PHE A 229 24.03 -5.77 20.49
C PHE A 229 22.77 -5.43 19.67
N VAL A 230 22.91 -4.73 18.55
CA VAL A 230 21.81 -4.45 17.61
C VAL A 230 21.24 -5.73 17.00
N SER A 231 22.09 -6.74 16.77
CA SER A 231 21.65 -8.05 16.26
C SER A 231 20.86 -8.85 17.31
N LEU A 232 21.18 -8.70 18.61
CA LEU A 232 20.46 -9.31 19.71
C LEU A 232 19.11 -8.62 20.01
N LEU A 233 19.04 -7.30 19.88
CA LEU A 233 17.79 -6.53 20.06
C LEU A 233 16.76 -6.70 18.93
N ARG A 234 17.11 -7.40 17.86
CA ARG A 234 16.24 -7.65 16.70
C ARG A 234 15.60 -9.06 16.71
N TYR A 235 15.86 -9.83 17.78
CA TYR A 235 15.09 -11.01 18.20
C TYR A 235 13.99 -10.60 19.18
#